data_AF-A0A6P0DWK6-F1
#
_entry.id   AF-A0A6P0DWK6-F1
#
_cell.length_a   1.000
_cell.length_b   1.000
_cell.length_c   1.000
_cell.angle_alpha   90.00
_cell.angle_beta   90.00
_cell.angle_gamma   90.00
#
_symmetry.space_group_name_H-M   'P 1'
#
loop_
_entity.id
_entity.type
_entity.pdbx_description
1 polymer ?
#
loop_
_entity_poly.entity_id
_entity_poly.type
_entity_poly.pdbx_seq_one_letter_code
_entity_poly.pdbx_strand_id
1 'polypeptide(L)'
;GLDIPEISHGEMAVMSDYRSGIIDLASRAVDTNESFRRMLNYAEIQYSYCLWGRMPGSVTDEESPFNECAHAYLAATKAVLLSMREMPRERAAAGEIISAVDADMVRRGLALITCRFSGEAFNTADIVKPRWSGIPFHVASMASLT
;
A
#
# COMPACT_ATOMS: atom_id res chain seq x y z
N GLY A 1 -0.36 6.48 -17.17
CA GLY A 1 -1.10 5.33 -16.61
C GLY A 1 -2.33 5.87 -15.91
N LEU A 2 -2.73 5.25 -14.80
CA LEU A 2 -3.77 5.74 -13.90
C LEU A 2 -3.09 6.36 -12.69
N ASP A 3 -3.59 7.49 -12.23
CA ASP A 3 -3.12 8.11 -11.01
C ASP A 3 -3.58 7.29 -9.80
N ILE A 4 -2.66 7.09 -8.86
CA ILE A 4 -2.88 6.43 -7.59
C ILE A 4 -2.71 7.51 -6.52
N PRO A 5 -3.80 7.88 -5.81
CA PRO A 5 -3.73 8.88 -4.76
C PRO A 5 -2.73 8.50 -3.67
N GLU A 6 -2.16 9.51 -3.04
CA GLU A 6 -1.22 9.35 -1.93
C GLU A 6 -1.83 8.58 -0.75
N ILE A 7 -0.92 8.08 0.09
CA ILE A 7 -1.23 7.46 1.38
C ILE A 7 -0.33 8.09 2.44
N SER A 8 -0.90 8.47 3.57
CA SER A 8 -0.10 8.98 4.68
C SER A 8 0.71 7.87 5.34
N HIS A 9 1.79 8.23 6.04
CA HIS A 9 2.60 7.25 6.78
C HIS A 9 1.76 6.51 7.84
N GLY A 10 0.88 7.24 8.54
CA GLY A 10 -0.06 6.63 9.49
C GLY A 10 -1.01 5.63 8.83
N GLU A 11 -1.54 5.96 7.65
CA GLU A 11 -2.41 5.06 6.89
C GLU A 11 -1.67 3.78 6.44
N MET A 12 -0.39 3.88 6.06
CA MET A 12 0.40 2.69 5.70
C MET A 12 0.45 1.67 6.84
N ALA A 13 0.64 2.15 8.07
CA ALA A 13 0.77 1.30 9.24
C ALA A 13 -0.50 0.50 9.55
N VAL A 14 -1.68 0.95 9.08
CA VAL A 14 -2.93 0.20 9.15
C VAL A 14 -3.14 -0.60 7.87
N MET A 15 -3.01 0.01 6.69
CA MET A 15 -3.23 -0.65 5.40
C MET A 15 -2.34 -1.89 5.20
N SER A 16 -1.14 -1.91 5.79
CA SER A 16 -0.25 -3.08 5.75
C SER A 16 -0.86 -4.31 6.42
N ASP A 17 -1.62 -4.14 7.49
CA ASP A 17 -2.30 -5.24 8.22
C ASP A 17 -3.48 -5.80 7.40
N TYR A 18 -4.15 -4.96 6.62
CA TYR A 18 -5.35 -5.33 5.83
C TYR A 18 -5.05 -5.72 4.39
N ARG A 19 -3.82 -5.50 3.89
CA ARG A 19 -3.46 -5.68 2.47
C ARG A 19 -3.88 -7.05 1.93
N SER A 20 -3.53 -8.13 2.63
CA SER A 20 -3.81 -9.50 2.17
C SER A 20 -5.31 -9.70 1.96
N GLY A 21 -6.14 -9.31 2.93
CA GLY A 21 -7.60 -9.41 2.82
C GLY A 21 -8.20 -8.58 1.68
N ILE A 22 -7.66 -7.39 1.45
CA ILE A 22 -8.07 -6.51 0.34
C ILE A 22 -7.76 -7.16 -1.02
N ILE A 23 -6.53 -7.65 -1.17
CA ILE A 23 -6.09 -8.31 -2.40
C ILE A 23 -6.84 -9.62 -2.64
N ASP A 24 -7.08 -10.41 -1.59
CA ASP A 24 -7.88 -11.62 -1.68
C ASP A 24 -9.31 -11.33 -2.14
N LEU A 25 -9.95 -10.28 -1.61
CA LEU A 25 -11.26 -9.83 -2.07
C LEU A 25 -11.22 -9.39 -3.55
N ALA A 26 -10.24 -8.56 -3.90
CA ALA A 26 -10.07 -8.03 -5.25
C ALA A 26 -9.81 -9.13 -6.30
N SER A 27 -9.03 -10.16 -5.94
CA SER A 27 -8.69 -11.28 -6.83
C SER A 27 -9.90 -12.15 -7.21
N ARG A 28 -10.95 -12.14 -6.37
CA ARG A 28 -12.20 -12.88 -6.59
C ARG A 28 -13.29 -12.02 -7.24
N ALA A 29 -13.06 -10.72 -7.41
CA ALA A 29 -14.03 -9.83 -8.01
C ALA A 29 -14.27 -10.20 -9.48
N VAL A 30 -15.53 -10.29 -9.86
CA VAL A 30 -15.92 -10.77 -11.20
C VAL A 30 -16.49 -9.68 -12.11
N ASP A 31 -17.04 -8.61 -11.52
CA ASP A 31 -17.65 -7.49 -12.25
C ASP A 31 -16.68 -6.30 -12.37
N THR A 32 -15.51 -6.56 -12.95
CA THR A 32 -14.38 -5.61 -13.01
C THR A 32 -14.29 -4.89 -14.36
N ASN A 33 -13.80 -3.65 -14.37
CA ASN A 33 -13.43 -2.92 -15.59
C ASN A 33 -11.90 -2.85 -15.80
N GLU A 34 -11.46 -2.27 -16.93
CA GLU A 34 -10.03 -2.13 -17.25
C GLU A 34 -9.27 -1.35 -16.17
N SER A 35 -9.81 -0.23 -15.70
CA SER A 35 -9.15 0.62 -14.71
C SER A 35 -8.90 -0.12 -13.40
N PHE A 36 -9.90 -0.86 -12.90
CA PHE A 36 -9.77 -1.69 -11.71
C PHE A 36 -8.67 -2.73 -11.87
N ARG A 37 -8.68 -3.47 -12.99
CA ARG A 37 -7.67 -4.51 -13.26
C ARG A 37 -6.26 -3.93 -13.36
N ARG A 38 -6.12 -2.74 -13.95
CA ARG A 38 -4.82 -2.05 -14.06
C ARG A 38 -4.31 -1.60 -12.69
N MET A 39 -5.18 -1.08 -11.83
CA MET A 39 -4.81 -0.73 -10.44
C MET A 39 -4.43 -1.97 -9.61
N LEU A 40 -5.20 -3.06 -9.71
CA LEU A 40 -4.90 -4.32 -9.03
C LEU A 40 -3.56 -4.91 -9.48
N ASN A 41 -3.33 -4.95 -10.81
CA ASN A 41 -2.06 -5.40 -11.36
C ASN A 41 -0.90 -4.53 -10.87
N TYR A 42 -1.07 -3.21 -10.86
CA TYR A 42 -0.06 -2.31 -10.32
C TYR A 42 0.24 -2.59 -8.84
N ALA A 43 -0.79 -2.74 -7.99
CA ALA A 43 -0.62 -3.04 -6.57
C ALA A 43 0.20 -4.32 -6.32
N GLU A 44 -0.03 -5.36 -7.11
CA GLU A 44 0.69 -6.64 -7.00
C GLU A 44 2.11 -6.58 -7.58
N ILE A 45 2.28 -5.94 -8.74
CA ILE A 45 3.60 -5.75 -9.34
C ILE A 45 4.47 -4.89 -8.42
N GLN A 46 3.98 -3.74 -7.97
CA GLN A 46 4.70 -2.82 -7.10
C GLN A 46 5.09 -3.51 -5.77
N TYR A 47 4.21 -4.33 -5.21
CA TYR A 47 4.50 -5.15 -4.02
C TYR A 47 5.65 -6.13 -4.28
N SER A 48 5.68 -6.80 -5.44
CA SER A 48 6.79 -7.69 -5.81
C SER A 48 8.12 -6.95 -5.97
N TYR A 49 8.11 -5.75 -6.56
CA TYR A 49 9.29 -4.90 -6.70
C TYR A 49 9.80 -4.36 -5.35
N CYS A 50 8.91 -4.21 -4.38
CA CYS A 50 9.24 -3.85 -3.00
C CYS A 50 9.51 -5.10 -2.13
N LEU A 51 9.99 -6.19 -2.73
CA LEU A 51 10.36 -7.47 -2.08
C LEU A 51 9.22 -8.07 -1.22
N TRP A 52 7.99 -7.98 -1.70
CA TRP A 52 6.80 -8.44 -0.98
C TRP A 52 6.69 -7.84 0.43
N GLY A 53 7.17 -6.62 0.62
CA GLY A 53 7.15 -5.93 1.92
C GLY A 53 7.93 -6.66 3.02
N ARG A 54 8.83 -7.59 2.67
CA ARG A 54 9.58 -8.39 3.65
C ARG A 54 10.75 -7.65 4.28
N MET A 55 11.21 -6.57 3.66
CA MET A 55 12.34 -5.82 4.19
C MET A 55 11.95 -5.14 5.51
N PRO A 56 12.68 -5.37 6.62
CA PRO A 56 12.37 -4.76 7.90
C PRO A 56 12.36 -3.23 7.83
N GLY A 57 11.45 -2.61 8.57
CA GLY A 57 11.32 -1.16 8.62
C GLY A 57 10.66 -0.52 7.39
N SER A 58 10.30 -1.27 6.34
CA SER A 58 9.69 -0.69 5.11
C SER A 58 8.47 0.19 5.40
N VAL A 59 7.63 -0.21 6.36
CA VAL A 59 6.43 0.54 6.75
C VAL A 59 6.66 1.37 8.01
N THR A 60 7.41 0.83 8.98
CA THR A 60 7.50 1.41 10.34
C THR A 60 8.65 2.38 10.53
N ASP A 61 9.57 2.48 9.56
CA ASP A 61 10.73 3.37 9.60
C ASP A 61 10.74 4.26 8.35
N GLU A 62 10.60 5.57 8.56
CA GLU A 62 10.55 6.59 7.50
C GLU A 62 11.88 6.71 6.73
N GLU A 63 13.00 6.34 7.36
CA GLU A 63 14.33 6.38 6.76
C GLU A 63 14.68 5.09 6.01
N SER A 64 13.79 4.09 6.05
CA SER A 64 13.99 2.84 5.32
C SER A 64 14.16 3.11 3.82
N PRO A 65 15.15 2.47 3.15
CA PRO A 65 15.30 2.57 1.71
C PRO A 65 14.13 1.97 0.92
N PHE A 66 13.19 1.31 1.61
CA PHE A 66 11.99 0.70 1.05
C PHE A 66 10.72 1.50 1.36
N ASN A 67 10.80 2.61 2.11
CA ASN A 67 9.62 3.34 2.54
C ASN A 67 8.81 3.91 1.37
N GLU A 68 9.47 4.49 0.37
CA GLU A 68 8.82 5.02 -0.86
C GLU A 68 8.09 3.93 -1.65
N CYS A 69 8.74 2.77 -1.89
CA CYS A 69 8.07 1.67 -2.60
C CYS A 69 6.94 1.05 -1.78
N ALA A 70 7.01 1.15 -0.45
CA ALA A 70 5.94 0.75 0.44
C ALA A 70 4.74 1.70 0.37
N HIS A 71 4.97 3.01 0.31
CA HIS A 71 3.92 3.99 0.00
C HIS A 71 3.23 3.61 -1.31
N ALA A 72 3.99 3.33 -2.37
CA ALA A 72 3.44 3.02 -3.69
C ALA A 72 2.49 1.79 -3.69
N TYR A 73 2.89 0.65 -3.11
CA TYR A 73 2.01 -0.54 -3.13
C TYR A 73 0.83 -0.42 -2.15
N LEU A 74 1.00 0.28 -1.01
CA LEU A 74 -0.09 0.47 -0.04
C LEU A 74 -1.10 1.51 -0.52
N ALA A 75 -0.64 2.57 -1.18
CA ALA A 75 -1.50 3.54 -1.88
C ALA A 75 -2.33 2.85 -2.97
N ALA A 76 -1.70 1.99 -3.78
CA ALA A 76 -2.40 1.21 -4.79
C ALA A 76 -3.42 0.24 -4.17
N THR A 77 -3.06 -0.42 -3.06
CA THR A 77 -3.97 -1.29 -2.31
C THR A 77 -5.18 -0.52 -1.78
N LYS A 78 -4.96 0.69 -1.23
CA LYS A 78 -6.03 1.61 -0.79
C LYS A 78 -6.93 2.00 -1.96
N ALA A 79 -6.36 2.35 -3.12
CA ALA A 79 -7.13 2.69 -4.32
C ALA A 79 -7.99 1.52 -4.80
N VAL A 80 -7.47 0.29 -4.78
CA VAL A 80 -8.23 -0.94 -5.10
C VAL A 80 -9.40 -1.12 -4.14
N LEU A 81 -9.18 -0.99 -2.82
CA LEU A 81 -10.23 -1.09 -1.82
C LEU A 81 -11.34 -0.06 -2.04
N LEU A 82 -10.97 1.21 -2.27
CA LEU A 82 -11.92 2.28 -2.53
C LEU A 82 -12.70 2.05 -3.83
N SER A 83 -12.07 1.48 -4.86
CA SER A 83 -12.78 1.09 -6.09
C SER A 83 -13.81 -0.01 -5.83
N MET A 84 -13.51 -0.99 -4.98
CA MET A 84 -14.46 -2.08 -4.64
C MET A 84 -15.67 -1.58 -3.86
N ARG A 85 -15.55 -0.48 -3.09
CA ARG A 85 -16.70 0.16 -2.44
C ARG A 85 -17.78 0.60 -3.44
N GLU A 86 -17.36 0.95 -4.65
CA GLU A 86 -18.28 1.39 -5.71
C GLU A 86 -18.83 0.20 -6.53
N MET A 87 -18.25 -0.99 -6.41
CA MET A 87 -18.66 -2.20 -7.14
C MET A 87 -19.82 -2.91 -6.44
N PRO A 88 -20.97 -3.16 -7.10
CA PRO A 88 -22.17 -3.65 -6.42
C PRO A 88 -22.01 -4.96 -5.64
N ARG A 89 -21.19 -5.91 -6.12
CA ARG A 89 -21.02 -7.22 -5.48
C ARG A 89 -20.04 -7.19 -4.32
N GLU A 90 -19.00 -6.37 -4.43
CA GLU A 90 -17.89 -6.28 -3.47
C GLU A 90 -18.15 -5.20 -2.41
N ARG A 91 -19.07 -4.26 -2.65
CA ARG A 91 -19.35 -3.10 -1.80
C ARG A 91 -19.50 -3.44 -0.32
N ALA A 92 -20.25 -4.49 0.00
CA ALA A 92 -20.48 -4.86 1.40
C ALA A 92 -19.17 -5.27 2.09
N ALA A 93 -18.43 -6.22 1.50
CA ALA A 93 -17.16 -6.69 2.04
C ALA A 93 -16.08 -5.59 2.06
N ALA A 94 -16.02 -4.75 1.02
CA ALA A 94 -15.12 -3.60 0.99
C ALA A 94 -15.48 -2.58 2.09
N GLY A 95 -16.77 -2.32 2.33
CA GLY A 95 -17.25 -1.42 3.38
C GLY A 95 -16.90 -1.90 4.79
N GLU A 96 -16.94 -3.21 5.04
CA GLU A 96 -16.50 -3.80 6.30
C GLU A 96 -15.00 -3.59 6.53
N ILE A 97 -14.17 -3.82 5.51
CA ILE A 97 -12.72 -3.56 5.60
C ILE A 97 -12.44 -2.08 5.85
N ILE A 98 -13.11 -1.17 5.12
CA ILE A 98 -12.95 0.28 5.31
C ILE A 98 -13.31 0.69 6.74
N SER A 99 -14.42 0.19 7.26
CA SER A 99 -14.86 0.51 8.63
C SER A 99 -13.86 0.02 9.67
N ALA A 100 -13.24 -1.15 9.46
CA ALA A 100 -12.21 -1.69 10.34
C ALA A 100 -10.91 -0.86 10.27
N VAL A 101 -10.49 -0.46 9.06
CA VAL A 101 -9.35 0.44 8.84
C VAL A 101 -9.56 1.77 9.55
N ASP A 102 -10.73 2.40 9.39
CA ASP A 102 -11.05 3.69 10.02
C ASP A 102 -11.04 3.58 11.55
N ALA A 103 -11.63 2.51 12.10
CA ALA A 103 -11.62 2.25 13.54
C ALA A 103 -10.18 2.10 14.07
N ASP A 104 -9.31 1.39 13.35
CA ASP A 104 -7.91 1.22 13.73
C ASP A 104 -7.08 2.49 13.61
N MET A 105 -7.33 3.31 12.58
CA MET A 105 -6.71 4.63 12.43
C MET A 105 -7.01 5.53 13.64
N VAL A 106 -8.28 5.57 14.07
CA VAL A 106 -8.71 6.34 15.25
C VAL A 106 -8.12 5.76 16.53
N ARG A 107 -8.27 4.46 16.74
CA ARG A 107 -7.81 3.76 17.95
C ARG A 107 -6.29 3.90 18.16
N ARG A 108 -5.52 3.95 17.09
CA ARG A 108 -4.05 4.08 17.12
C ARG A 108 -3.58 5.54 17.03
N GLY A 109 -4.47 6.51 16.82
CA GLY A 109 -4.12 7.93 16.75
C GLY A 109 -3.23 8.29 15.54
N LEU A 110 -3.43 7.65 14.39
CA LEU A 110 -2.49 7.71 13.25
C LEU A 110 -2.81 8.78 12.20
N ALA A 111 -3.93 9.50 12.33
CA ALA A 111 -4.45 10.39 11.28
C ALA A 111 -3.49 11.53 10.87
N LEU A 112 -2.59 11.95 11.76
CA LEU A 112 -1.67 13.07 11.53
C LEU A 112 -0.21 12.64 11.35
N ILE A 113 0.05 11.34 11.28
CA ILE A 113 1.41 10.82 11.09
C ILE A 113 1.75 10.86 9.61
N THR A 114 2.73 11.66 9.25
CA THR A 114 3.19 11.87 7.88
C THR A 114 4.72 11.78 7.82
N CYS A 115 5.24 11.47 6.64
CA CYS A 115 6.66 11.48 6.31
C CYS A 115 6.88 12.16 4.95
N ARG A 116 8.13 12.23 4.48
CA ARG A 116 8.51 12.84 3.19
C ARG A 116 7.75 12.34 1.96
N PHE A 117 7.21 11.11 1.99
CA PHE A 117 6.49 10.48 0.87
C PHE A 117 4.96 10.51 1.04
N SER A 118 4.45 11.04 2.16
CA SER A 118 3.00 11.07 2.43
C SER A 118 2.19 11.98 1.51
N GLY A 119 2.86 12.91 0.81
CA GLY A 119 2.26 13.78 -0.21
C GLY A 119 2.58 13.36 -1.65
N GLU A 120 3.11 12.15 -1.84
CA GLU A 120 3.50 11.65 -3.16
C GLU A 120 2.35 10.90 -3.81
N ALA A 121 1.96 11.36 -5.00
CA ALA A 121 1.07 10.62 -5.88
C ALA A 121 1.87 9.65 -6.75
N PHE A 122 1.31 8.47 -7.01
CA PHE A 122 1.94 7.44 -7.85
C PHE A 122 1.17 7.27 -9.15
N ASN A 123 1.77 6.60 -10.15
CA ASN A 123 1.09 6.31 -11.41
C ASN A 123 1.36 4.87 -11.86
N THR A 124 0.35 4.20 -12.40
CA THR A 124 0.49 2.82 -12.88
C THR A 124 1.41 2.66 -14.10
N ALA A 125 1.91 3.75 -14.68
CA ALA A 125 2.95 3.73 -15.72
C ALA A 125 4.38 3.62 -15.15
N ASP A 126 4.56 3.86 -13.85
CA ASP A 126 5.87 3.95 -13.21
C ASP A 126 6.03 2.87 -12.14
N ILE A 127 7.25 2.39 -11.92
CA ILE A 127 7.56 1.44 -10.83
C ILE A 127 8.52 2.12 -9.87
N VAL A 128 8.12 2.19 -8.60
CA VAL A 128 8.94 2.75 -7.52
C VAL A 128 9.85 1.64 -6.99
N LYS A 129 11.17 1.78 -7.19
CA LYS A 129 12.13 0.78 -6.75
C LYS A 129 12.70 1.13 -5.36
N PRO A 130 13.10 0.14 -4.56
CA PRO A 130 13.87 0.39 -3.36
C PRO A 130 15.14 1.18 -3.66
N ARG A 131 15.54 2.05 -2.73
CA ARG A 131 16.81 2.79 -2.78
C ARG A 131 17.96 1.89 -2.35
N TRP A 132 18.43 1.04 -3.25
CA TRP A 132 19.50 0.06 -2.97
C TRP A 132 20.76 0.67 -2.32
N SER A 133 21.15 1.87 -2.73
CA SER A 133 22.31 2.58 -2.16
C SER A 133 22.11 3.01 -0.70
N GLY A 134 20.88 3.04 -0.20
CA GLY A 134 20.56 3.34 1.20
C GLY A 134 20.66 2.13 2.13
N ILE A 135 20.67 0.90 1.60
CA ILE A 135 20.70 -0.32 2.40
C ILE A 135 21.90 -0.35 3.36
N PRO A 136 23.16 -0.10 2.93
CA PRO A 136 24.33 -0.12 3.83
C PRO A 136 24.24 0.83 5.03
N PHE A 137 23.37 1.84 4.96
CA PHE A 137 23.21 2.86 5.98
C PHE A 137 21.96 2.66 6.86
N HIS A 138 21.16 1.64 6.58
CA HIS A 138 19.96 1.31 7.34
C HIS A 138 20.14 -0.03 8.07
N VAL A 139 20.34 0.02 9.39
CA VAL A 139 20.72 -1.12 10.24
C VAL A 139 19.75 -2.29 10.09
N ALA A 140 18.44 -2.03 10.13
CA ALA A 140 17.43 -3.08 10.04
C ALA A 140 17.43 -3.79 8.68
N SER A 141 17.69 -3.06 7.59
CA SER A 141 17.85 -3.68 6.27
C SER A 141 19.13 -4.50 6.18
N MET A 142 20.26 -3.98 6.67
CA MET A 142 21.54 -4.69 6.65
C MET A 142 21.50 -6.00 7.43
N ALA A 143 20.89 -5.98 8.62
CA ALA A 143 20.77 -7.18 9.45
C ALA A 143 19.93 -8.30 8.81
N SER A 144 19.08 -7.98 7.83
CA SER A 144 18.27 -8.97 7.11
C SER A 144 18.99 -9.65 5.94
N LEU A 145 20.21 -9.18 5.62
CA LEU A 145 21.03 -9.69 4.51
C LEU A 145 22.17 -10.61 4.98
N THR A 146 22.36 -10.75 6.29
CA THR A 146 23.36 -11.61 6.94
C THR A 146 22.74 -12.91 7.41
#